data_AF-A0A447MTS2-F1
#
_entry.id   AF-A0A447MTS2-F1
#
_cell.length_a   1.000
_cell.length_b   1.000
_cell.length_c   1.000
_cell.angle_alpha   90.00
_cell.angle_beta   90.00
_cell.angle_gamma   90.00
#
_symmetry.space_group_name_H-M   'P 1'
#
loop_
_entity.id
_entity.type
_entity.pdbx_description
1 polymer ?
#
loop_
_entity_poly.entity_id
_entity_poly.type
_entity_poly.pdbx_seq_one_letter_code
_entity_poly.pdbx_strand_id
1 'polypeptide(L)'
;MDWRVSLSLDLTYFLVSSWKALAFYLLATALLLNMVRMHFRLYRNVTRENISDAMTGLYNRKILTPVLEQRLQRLVNTGTPVTFVAIDCDRLKLINDTQGHQEGDRIITLLAKAIKTSIRKSDLRHSPRRR
;
A
#
# COMPACT_ATOMS: atom_id res chain seq x y z
N MET A 1 -36.35 58.23 16.68
CA MET A 1 -34.87 58.25 16.53
C MET A 1 -34.29 56.83 16.61
N ASP A 2 -35.16 55.81 16.55
CA ASP A 2 -34.87 54.46 17.04
C ASP A 2 -34.37 53.50 15.94
N TRP A 3 -34.67 53.79 14.67
CA TRP A 3 -34.23 53.01 13.51
C TRP A 3 -32.71 53.01 13.30
N ARG A 4 -32.01 54.04 13.79
CA ARG A 4 -30.53 54.13 13.69
C ARG A 4 -29.83 53.21 14.67
N VAL A 5 -30.42 52.97 15.83
CA VAL A 5 -29.85 52.14 16.90
C VAL A 5 -30.11 50.65 16.61
N SER A 6 -31.28 50.30 16.06
CA SER A 6 -31.54 48.94 15.61
C SER A 6 -30.61 48.52 14.46
N LEU A 7 -30.40 49.41 13.47
CA LEU A 7 -29.52 49.12 12.33
C LEU A 7 -28.04 48.90 12.74
N SER A 8 -27.55 49.62 13.76
CA SER A 8 -26.18 49.44 14.26
C SER A 8 -26.02 48.16 15.08
N LEU A 9 -27.04 47.76 15.84
CA LEU A 9 -27.09 46.47 16.55
C LEU A 9 -27.15 45.28 15.57
N ASP A 10 -27.94 45.38 14.50
CA ASP A 10 -28.02 44.34 13.47
C ASP A 10 -26.70 44.16 12.72
N LEU A 11 -26.03 45.27 12.38
CA LEU A 11 -24.74 45.24 11.70
C LEU A 11 -23.63 44.66 12.58
N THR A 12 -23.60 45.03 13.86
CA THR A 12 -22.64 44.48 14.82
C THR A 12 -22.89 43.00 15.07
N TYR A 13 -24.15 42.58 15.20
CA TYR A 13 -24.52 41.16 15.30
C TYR A 13 -24.12 40.38 14.04
N PHE A 14 -24.37 40.94 12.85
CA PHE A 14 -23.98 40.32 11.58
C PHE A 14 -22.46 40.15 11.47
N LEU A 15 -21.66 41.16 11.81
CA LEU A 15 -20.20 41.10 11.78
C LEU A 15 -19.65 40.11 12.82
N VAL A 16 -20.20 40.12 14.03
CA VAL A 16 -19.83 39.19 15.13
C VAL A 16 -20.31 37.75 14.85
N SER A 17 -21.33 37.56 14.04
CA SER A 17 -21.81 36.24 13.61
C SER A 17 -20.99 35.71 12.42
N SER A 18 -20.64 36.59 11.48
CA SER A 18 -19.92 36.23 10.25
C SER A 18 -18.54 35.63 10.49
N TRP A 19 -17.78 36.14 11.47
CA TRP A 19 -16.46 35.56 11.78
C TRP A 19 -16.58 34.13 12.35
N LYS A 20 -17.66 33.80 13.06
CA LYS A 20 -17.91 32.44 13.58
C LYS A 20 -18.20 31.48 12.43
N ALA A 21 -18.98 31.89 11.43
CA ALA A 21 -19.23 31.10 10.23
C ALA A 21 -17.93 30.87 9.43
N LEU A 22 -17.09 31.90 9.32
CA LEU A 22 -15.78 31.79 8.69
C LEU A 22 -14.85 30.84 9.47
N ALA A 23 -14.78 30.98 10.79
CA ALA A 23 -13.99 30.11 11.65
C ALA A 23 -14.46 28.65 11.58
N PHE A 24 -15.77 28.42 11.57
CA PHE A 24 -16.36 27.09 11.39
C PHE A 24 -16.00 26.49 10.03
N TYR A 25 -16.09 27.26 8.94
CA TYR A 25 -15.71 26.82 7.61
C TYR A 25 -14.22 26.46 7.52
N LEU A 26 -13.33 27.29 8.09
CA LEU A 26 -11.89 27.01 8.13
C LEU A 26 -11.56 25.77 8.96
N LEU A 27 -12.22 25.59 10.10
CA LEU A 27 -12.05 24.40 10.94
C LEU A 27 -12.53 23.14 10.22
N ALA A 28 -13.72 23.18 9.62
CA ALA A 28 -14.29 22.05 8.89
C ALA A 28 -13.42 21.65 7.69
N THR A 29 -12.95 22.63 6.90
CA THR A 29 -12.04 22.37 5.78
C THR A 29 -10.69 21.83 6.25
N ALA A 30 -10.11 22.35 7.33
CA ALA A 30 -8.88 21.82 7.90
C ALA A 30 -9.02 20.37 8.38
N LEU A 31 -10.13 20.04 9.08
CA LEU A 31 -10.44 18.68 9.51
C LEU A 31 -10.62 17.73 8.32
N LEU A 32 -11.36 18.16 7.29
CA LEU A 32 -11.60 17.36 6.09
C LEU A 32 -10.29 17.09 5.33
N LEU A 33 -9.43 18.11 5.16
CA LEU A 33 -8.10 17.94 4.57
C LEU A 33 -7.23 16.99 5.39
N ASN A 34 -7.28 17.05 6.71
CA ASN A 34 -6.54 16.14 7.58
C ASN A 34 -7.04 14.70 7.43
N MET A 35 -8.36 14.49 7.41
CA MET A 35 -8.98 13.18 7.20
C MET A 35 -8.60 12.58 5.84
N VAL A 36 -8.67 13.38 4.77
CA VAL A 36 -8.25 12.95 3.42
C VAL A 36 -6.77 12.57 3.41
N ARG A 37 -5.89 13.39 4.01
CA ARG A 37 -4.46 13.07 4.13
C ARG A 37 -4.22 11.76 4.88
N MET A 38 -4.95 11.54 5.99
CA MET A 38 -4.86 10.30 6.77
C MET A 38 -5.33 9.09 5.97
N HIS A 39 -6.45 9.23 5.24
CA HIS A 39 -6.96 8.18 4.36
C HIS A 39 -5.95 7.83 3.26
N PHE A 40 -5.37 8.82 2.59
CA PHE A 40 -4.32 8.60 1.60
C PHE A 40 -3.05 7.97 2.20
N ARG A 41 -2.69 8.29 3.44
CA ARG A 41 -1.53 7.67 4.13
C ARG A 41 -1.80 6.19 4.43
N LEU A 42 -2.97 5.86 4.99
CA LEU A 42 -3.38 4.49 5.26
C LEU A 42 -3.48 3.68 3.95
N TYR A 43 -4.14 4.24 2.94
CA TYR A 43 -4.27 3.62 1.63
C TYR A 43 -2.92 3.41 0.98
N ARG A 44 -2.00 4.40 1.08
CA ARG A 44 -0.62 4.22 0.64
C ARG A 44 0.11 3.15 1.42
N ASN A 45 -0.04 3.03 2.73
CA ASN A 45 0.66 1.99 3.51
C ASN A 45 0.16 0.58 3.14
N VAL A 46 -1.15 0.42 2.96
CA VAL A 46 -1.76 -0.83 2.46
C VAL A 46 -1.29 -1.14 1.03
N THR A 47 -1.19 -0.12 0.19
CA THR A 47 -0.84 -0.29 -1.24
C THR A 47 0.67 -0.39 -1.49
N ARG A 48 1.50 0.27 -0.68
CA ARG A 48 2.94 0.44 -0.93
C ARG A 48 3.79 -0.76 -0.56
N GLU A 49 3.38 -1.64 0.34
CA GLU A 49 4.39 -2.48 1.00
C GLU A 49 4.05 -3.96 1.15
N ASN A 50 3.02 -4.48 0.47
CA ASN A 50 2.95 -5.93 0.27
C ASN A 50 3.66 -6.32 -1.03
N ILE A 51 4.99 -6.25 -1.00
CA ILE A 51 5.88 -6.86 -2.00
C ILE A 51 5.95 -8.38 -1.79
N SER A 52 5.52 -8.85 -0.62
CA SER A 52 5.33 -10.26 -0.32
C SER A 52 3.86 -10.67 -0.48
N ASP A 53 3.66 -11.93 -0.81
CA ASP A 53 2.37 -12.59 -0.74
C ASP A 53 2.04 -12.93 0.72
N ALA A 54 0.80 -12.68 1.15
CA ALA A 54 0.42 -12.77 2.56
C ALA A 54 0.31 -14.22 3.06
N MET A 55 -0.02 -15.17 2.18
CA MET A 55 -0.19 -16.58 2.51
C MET A 55 1.15 -17.32 2.57
N THR A 56 2.06 -17.00 1.65
CA THR A 56 3.33 -17.71 1.47
C THR A 56 4.53 -16.98 2.05
N GLY A 57 4.44 -15.65 2.20
CA GLY A 57 5.56 -14.79 2.60
C GLY A 57 6.69 -14.70 1.57
N LEU A 58 6.51 -15.28 0.38
CA LEU A 58 7.41 -15.10 -0.77
C LEU A 58 7.16 -13.75 -1.43
N TYR A 59 8.13 -13.23 -2.19
CA TYR A 59 7.86 -12.04 -2.98
C TYR A 59 6.82 -12.33 -4.05
N ASN A 60 5.83 -11.45 -4.15
CA ASN A 60 4.83 -11.49 -5.21
C ASN A 60 5.36 -10.76 -6.45
N ARG A 61 4.59 -10.81 -7.55
CA ARG A 61 4.97 -10.18 -8.83
C ARG A 61 5.31 -8.69 -8.76
N LYS A 62 4.85 -7.96 -7.74
CA LYS A 62 5.13 -6.52 -7.57
C LYS A 62 6.61 -6.25 -7.28
N ILE A 63 7.38 -7.28 -6.93
CA ILE A 63 8.83 -7.19 -6.79
C ILE A 63 9.55 -6.81 -8.09
N LEU A 64 8.94 -7.14 -9.24
CA LEU A 64 9.41 -6.83 -10.60
C LEU A 64 9.22 -5.35 -10.92
N THR A 65 9.83 -4.50 -10.09
CA THR A 65 9.87 -3.06 -10.28
C THR A 65 10.82 -2.70 -11.43
N PRO A 66 10.65 -1.53 -12.08
CA PRO A 66 11.59 -1.05 -13.09
C PRO A 66 13.05 -0.99 -12.60
N VAL A 67 13.25 -0.83 -11.28
CA VAL A 67 14.58 -0.84 -10.65
C VAL A 67 15.21 -2.24 -10.69
N LEU A 68 14.43 -3.28 -10.43
CA LEU A 68 14.91 -4.66 -10.49
C LEU A 68 15.20 -5.06 -11.94
N GLU A 69 14.34 -4.67 -12.87
CA GLU A 69 14.53 -4.89 -14.31
C GLU A 69 15.82 -4.23 -14.81
N GLN A 70 16.05 -2.95 -14.47
CA GLN A 70 17.30 -2.27 -14.83
C GLN A 70 18.54 -2.95 -14.21
N ARG A 71 18.42 -3.52 -13.01
CA ARG A 71 19.52 -4.25 -12.37
C ARG A 71 19.80 -5.57 -13.08
N LEU A 72 18.76 -6.32 -13.45
CA LEU A 72 18.89 -7.54 -14.24
C LEU A 72 19.54 -7.25 -15.60
N GLN A 73 19.09 -6.19 -16.28
CA GLN A 73 19.68 -5.76 -17.55
C GLN A 73 21.17 -5.43 -17.44
N ARG A 74 21.58 -4.76 -16.34
CA ARG A 74 23.00 -4.51 -16.09
C ARG A 74 23.80 -5.78 -15.92
N LEU A 75 23.30 -6.74 -15.12
CA LEU A 75 23.98 -8.03 -14.91
C LEU A 75 24.18 -8.78 -16.23
N VAL A 76 23.16 -8.80 -17.08
CA VAL A 76 23.23 -9.40 -18.42
C VAL A 76 24.28 -8.67 -19.28
N ASN A 77 24.24 -7.33 -19.32
CA ASN A 77 25.18 -6.54 -20.12
C ASN A 77 26.64 -6.65 -19.63
N THR A 78 26.86 -6.93 -18.34
CA THR A 78 28.20 -7.14 -17.76
C THR A 78 28.70 -8.59 -17.89
N GLY A 79 27.98 -9.44 -18.62
CA GLY A 79 28.34 -10.85 -18.80
C GLY A 79 28.17 -11.71 -17.54
N THR A 80 27.42 -11.23 -16.55
CA THR A 80 27.13 -12.00 -15.34
C THR A 80 26.00 -13.00 -15.63
N PRO A 81 26.21 -14.31 -15.45
CA PRO A 81 25.17 -15.29 -15.72
C PRO A 81 24.01 -15.15 -14.74
N VAL A 82 22.79 -15.09 -15.27
CA VAL A 82 21.53 -15.04 -14.50
C VAL A 82 20.71 -16.27 -14.86
N THR A 83 20.19 -16.97 -13.86
CA THR A 83 19.29 -18.12 -14.04
C THR A 83 17.90 -17.77 -13.53
N PHE A 84 16.88 -18.13 -14.29
CA PHE A 84 15.48 -18.04 -13.87
C PHE A 84 14.91 -19.44 -13.67
N VAL A 85 14.18 -19.64 -12.58
CA VAL A 85 13.54 -20.91 -12.26
C VAL A 85 12.05 -20.66 -12.08
N ALA A 86 11.22 -21.34 -12.86
CA ALA A 86 9.78 -21.36 -12.71
C ALA A 86 9.38 -22.69 -12.05
N ILE A 87 8.53 -22.62 -11.02
CA ILE A 87 8.06 -23.78 -10.25
C ILE A 87 6.54 -23.73 -10.29
N ASP A 88 5.92 -24.87 -10.62
CA ASP A 88 4.46 -25.06 -10.55
C ASP A 88 4.13 -26.20 -9.57
N CYS A 89 2.97 -26.13 -8.93
CA CYS A 89 2.52 -27.13 -7.98
C CYS A 89 1.62 -28.15 -8.68
N ASP A 90 2.19 -29.31 -9.01
CA ASP A 90 1.48 -30.36 -9.74
C ASP A 90 0.20 -30.79 -9.02
N ARG A 91 -0.90 -30.88 -9.79
CA ARG A 91 -2.20 -31.43 -9.35
C ARG A 91 -2.83 -30.75 -8.13
N LEU A 92 -2.46 -29.50 -7.83
CA LEU A 92 -3.06 -28.74 -6.72
C LEU A 92 -4.59 -28.69 -6.80
N LYS A 93 -5.17 -28.59 -8.01
CA LYS A 93 -6.63 -28.62 -8.22
C LYS A 93 -7.27 -29.92 -7.72
N LEU A 94 -6.66 -31.08 -7.98
CA LEU A 94 -7.18 -32.36 -7.51
C LEU A 94 -7.22 -32.41 -5.98
N ILE A 95 -6.21 -31.82 -5.31
CA ILE A 95 -6.17 -31.75 -3.86
C ILE A 95 -7.27 -30.82 -3.34
N ASN A 96 -7.44 -29.65 -3.94
CA ASN A 96 -8.53 -28.75 -3.60
C ASN A 96 -9.90 -29.41 -3.73
N ASP A 97 -10.11 -30.17 -4.81
CA ASP A 97 -11.38 -30.83 -5.11
C ASP A 97 -11.64 -32.03 -4.19
N THR A 98 -10.61 -32.70 -3.67
CA THR A 98 -10.73 -33.89 -2.82
C THR A 98 -10.68 -33.60 -1.31
N GLN A 99 -9.90 -32.61 -0.90
CA GLN A 99 -9.59 -32.31 0.51
C GLN A 99 -9.98 -30.88 0.92
N GLY A 100 -10.49 -30.07 -0.02
CA GLY A 100 -10.89 -28.70 0.20
C GLY A 100 -9.73 -27.71 0.09
N HIS A 101 -10.09 -26.44 -0.07
CA HIS A 101 -9.13 -25.35 -0.28
C HIS A 101 -8.16 -25.14 0.88
N GLN A 102 -8.56 -25.43 2.12
CA GLN A 102 -7.68 -25.27 3.28
C GLN A 102 -6.44 -26.17 3.22
N GLU A 103 -6.60 -27.42 2.75
CA GLU A 103 -5.46 -28.32 2.56
C GLU A 103 -4.61 -27.91 1.35
N GLY A 104 -5.23 -27.37 0.30
CA GLY A 104 -4.52 -26.70 -0.79
C GLY A 104 -3.61 -25.58 -0.31
N ASP A 105 -4.17 -24.64 0.46
CA ASP A 105 -3.44 -23.52 1.05
C ASP A 105 -2.28 -24.00 1.91
N ARG A 106 -2.50 -25.05 2.72
CA ARG A 106 -1.46 -25.67 3.55
C ARG A 106 -0.30 -26.22 2.70
N ILE A 107 -0.58 -26.89 1.59
CA ILE A 107 0.45 -27.40 0.67
C ILE A 107 1.22 -26.24 0.04
N ILE A 108 0.54 -25.18 -0.39
CA ILE A 108 1.21 -24.00 -0.96
C ILE A 108 2.12 -23.34 0.08
N THR A 109 1.68 -23.20 1.33
CA THR A 109 2.51 -22.66 2.43
C THR A 109 3.72 -23.56 2.72
N LEU A 110 3.57 -24.89 2.68
CA LEU A 110 4.68 -25.83 2.84
C LEU A 110 5.70 -25.73 1.71
N LEU A 111 5.23 -25.66 0.46
CA LEU A 111 6.07 -25.47 -0.72
C LEU A 111 6.86 -24.15 -0.62
N ALA A 112 6.18 -23.07 -0.25
CA ALA A 112 6.81 -21.77 -0.05
C ALA A 112 7.89 -21.79 1.03
N LYS A 113 7.63 -22.50 2.14
CA LYS A 113 8.62 -22.68 3.21
C LYS A 113 9.83 -23.46 2.72
N ALA A 114 9.61 -24.55 1.96
CA ALA A 114 10.69 -25.35 1.38
C ALA A 114 11.56 -24.49 0.43
N ILE A 115 10.94 -23.74 -0.49
CA ILE A 115 11.64 -22.81 -1.39
C ILE A 115 12.49 -21.82 -0.59
N LYS A 116 11.92 -21.18 0.43
CA LYS A 116 12.61 -20.18 1.26
C LYS A 116 13.81 -20.75 2.01
N THR A 117 13.76 -22.02 2.43
CA THR A 117 14.89 -22.69 3.08
C THR A 117 15.95 -23.18 2.11
N SER A 118 15.59 -23.43 0.84
CA SER A 118 16.51 -23.94 -0.19
C SER A 118 17.30 -22.84 -0.91
N ILE A 119 16.81 -21.59 -0.91
CA ILE A 119 17.47 -20.46 -1.59
C ILE A 119 18.34 -19.64 -0.65
N ARG A 120 19.42 -19.06 -1.17
CA ARG A 120 20.33 -18.24 -0.36
C ARG A 120 19.68 -16.88 -0.10
N LYS A 121 19.98 -16.26 1.05
CA LYS A 121 19.51 -14.91 1.38
C LYS A 121 19.93 -13.86 0.33
N SER A 122 21.05 -14.06 -0.36
CA SER A 122 21.53 -13.22 -1.45
C SER A 122 20.59 -13.20 -2.65
N ASP A 123 19.90 -14.31 -2.90
CA ASP A 123 19.07 -14.53 -4.09
C ASP A 123 17.72 -13.80 -3.93
N LEU A 124 17.28 -13.61 -2.68
CA LEU A 124 16.07 -12.88 -2.30
C LEU A 124 16.31 -11.39 -1.94
N ARG A 125 17.52 -10.84 -2.11
CA ARG A 125 17.80 -9.50 -1.59
C ARG A 125 17.22 -8.38 -2.47
N HIS A 126 16.01 -7.96 -2.17
CA HIS A 126 15.48 -6.64 -2.56
C HIS A 126 16.01 -5.59 -1.59
N SER A 127 17.02 -4.81 -2.00
CA SER A 127 17.37 -3.59 -1.26
C SER A 127 16.62 -2.44 -1.91
N PRO A 128 15.65 -1.81 -1.22
CA PRO A 128 15.19 -0.51 -1.64
C PRO A 128 16.41 0.41 -1.60
N ARG A 129 16.70 1.10 -2.70
CA ARG A 129 17.81 2.04 -2.77
C ARG A 129 17.52 3.11 -1.69
N ARG A 130 18.33 3.20 -0.65
CA ARG A 130 18.33 4.37 0.23
C ARG A 130 18.65 5.55 -0.68
N ARG A 131 17.69 6.48 -0.79
CA ARG A 131 17.92 7.77 -1.44
C ARG A 131 18.95 8.55 -0.65
#